data_AF-A0AAV6FMX9-F1
#
_entry.id   AF-A0AAV6FMX9-F1
#
_cell.length_a   1.000
_cell.length_b   1.000
_cell.length_c   1.000
_cell.angle_alpha   90.00
_cell.angle_beta   90.00
_cell.angle_gamma   90.00
#
_symmetry.space_group_name_H-M   'P 1'
#
loop_
_entity.id
_entity.type
_entity.pdbx_description
1 polymer ?
#
loop_
_entity_poly.entity_id
_entity_poly.type
_entity_poly.pdbx_seq_one_letter_code
_entity_poly.pdbx_strand_id
1 'polypeptide(L)'
;MQYFVLANHYWFFGEAFYLHSVLITSVFTENNKYLPYVLLGWGTPLMFVIPWMLMKLLKENKECWAINENMNYWWIIRVPVLFASLVNFLIFMKILKVILSKLRADNQLRYPDYKLRLAKATLTLIPLFGVHEMVFIFATDEQTKGVLRLVKVFVTLFLSSFQGFLVAVLYCYSNKEVKAELQKCLQGWRRRLEVMCCEQ
;
A
#
# COMPACT_ATOMS: atom_id res chain seq x y z
N MET A 1 -4.74 0.52 18.40
CA MET A 1 -5.08 -0.07 17.09
C MET A 1 -5.29 0.98 16.01
N GLN A 2 -6.19 1.95 16.19
CA GLN A 2 -6.57 2.93 15.14
C GLN A 2 -5.39 3.73 14.55
N TYR A 3 -4.41 4.11 15.38
CA TYR A 3 -3.19 4.78 14.90
C TYR A 3 -2.40 3.95 13.90
N PHE A 4 -2.17 2.66 14.16
CA PHE A 4 -1.39 1.80 13.26
C PHE A 4 -2.13 1.56 11.94
N VAL A 5 -3.45 1.44 11.97
CA VAL A 5 -4.27 1.34 10.76
C VAL A 5 -4.14 2.61 9.92
N LEU A 6 -4.24 3.78 10.55
CA LEU A 6 -4.12 5.06 9.86
C LEU A 6 -2.70 5.29 9.35
N ALA A 7 -1.68 4.99 10.15
CA ALA A 7 -0.28 5.07 9.75
C ALA A 7 0.02 4.17 8.54
N ASN A 8 -0.51 2.95 8.50
CA ASN A 8 -0.37 2.07 7.34
C ASN A 8 -0.92 2.72 6.05
N HIS A 9 -2.11 3.32 6.13
CA HIS A 9 -2.70 4.05 5.00
C HIS A 9 -1.87 5.25 4.55
N TYR A 10 -1.37 6.04 5.50
CA TYR A 10 -0.54 7.22 5.20
C TYR A 10 0.85 6.84 4.67
N TRP A 11 1.40 5.70 5.08
CA TRP A 11 2.64 5.16 4.51
C TRP A 11 2.46 4.75 3.05
N PHE A 12 1.38 4.04 2.71
CA PHE A 12 1.06 3.75 1.30
C PHE A 12 0.80 5.02 0.48
N PHE A 13 0.17 6.02 1.08
CA PHE A 13 0.00 7.33 0.45
C PHE A 13 1.33 8.04 0.18
N GLY A 14 2.24 8.05 1.15
CA GLY A 14 3.59 8.58 0.98
C GLY A 14 4.35 7.88 -0.13
N GLU A 15 4.27 6.55 -0.21
CA GLU A 15 4.90 5.76 -1.28
C GLU A 15 4.32 6.08 -2.66
N ALA A 16 2.99 6.17 -2.78
CA ALA A 16 2.32 6.53 -4.04
C ALA A 16 2.75 7.93 -4.52
N PHE A 17 2.76 8.90 -3.62
CA PHE A 17 3.15 10.27 -3.92
C PHE A 17 4.63 10.39 -4.27
N TYR A 18 5.50 9.64 -3.59
CA TYR A 18 6.91 9.53 -3.93
C TYR A 18 7.10 8.96 -5.34
N LEU A 19 6.46 7.83 -5.66
CA LEU A 19 6.56 7.19 -6.97
C LEU A 19 6.04 8.11 -8.09
N HIS A 20 4.94 8.83 -7.84
CA HIS A 20 4.41 9.84 -8.76
C HIS A 20 5.43 10.94 -9.06
N SER A 21 6.03 11.50 -8.00
CA SER A 21 7.01 12.58 -8.10
C SER A 21 8.26 12.16 -8.87
N VAL A 22 8.76 10.93 -8.65
CA VAL A 22 9.90 10.39 -9.38
C VAL A 22 9.57 10.14 -10.86
N LEU A 23 8.41 9.54 -11.16
CA LEU A 23 8.06 9.14 -12.53
C LEU A 23 7.67 10.31 -13.45
N ILE A 24 6.95 11.30 -12.92
CA ILE A 24 6.39 12.39 -13.74
C ILE A 24 7.23 13.64 -13.64
N THR A 25 7.66 13.99 -12.44
CA THR A 25 8.36 15.25 -12.26
C THR A 25 9.83 15.12 -12.60
N SER A 26 10.47 13.93 -12.50
CA SER A 26 11.88 13.61 -12.85
C SER A 26 13.00 14.56 -12.34
N VAL A 27 12.63 15.68 -11.70
CA VAL A 27 13.45 16.88 -11.50
C VAL A 27 13.80 17.09 -10.02
N PHE A 28 13.28 16.27 -9.09
CA PHE A 28 13.47 16.50 -7.65
C PHE A 28 14.32 15.46 -6.91
N THR A 29 15.14 14.69 -7.62
CA THR A 29 16.08 13.72 -7.01
C THR A 29 17.45 14.34 -6.72
N GLU A 30 17.47 15.60 -6.27
CA GLU A 30 18.68 16.24 -5.75
C GLU A 30 18.39 16.73 -4.33
N ASN A 31 19.05 16.10 -3.36
CA ASN A 31 19.21 16.50 -1.96
C ASN A 31 18.06 16.21 -0.97
N ASN A 32 18.25 15.13 -0.20
CA ASN A 32 17.86 14.99 1.21
C ASN A 32 16.37 15.22 1.59
N LYS A 33 15.42 14.84 0.73
CA LYS A 33 13.98 15.04 0.97
C LYS A 33 13.25 13.87 1.64
N TYR A 34 13.90 12.87 2.24
CA TYR A 34 13.16 11.72 2.82
C TYR A 34 12.44 12.06 4.13
N LEU A 35 12.99 12.98 4.94
CA LEU A 35 12.44 13.39 6.24
C LEU A 35 10.97 13.85 6.17
N PRO A 36 10.54 14.73 5.23
CA PRO A 36 9.14 15.12 5.15
C PRO A 36 8.20 13.95 4.83
N TYR A 37 8.63 12.94 4.05
CA TYR A 37 7.80 11.74 3.80
C TYR A 37 7.65 10.88 5.05
N VAL A 38 8.71 10.75 5.86
CA VAL A 38 8.67 10.03 7.14
C VAL A 38 7.78 10.75 8.14
N LEU A 39 7.88 12.08 8.22
CA LEU A 39 6.98 12.90 9.05
C LEU A 39 5.54 12.82 8.57
N LEU A 40 5.30 12.75 7.26
CA LEU A 40 3.97 12.59 6.71
C LEU A 40 3.37 11.23 7.08
N GLY A 41 4.15 10.15 7.00
CA GLY A 41 3.70 8.79 7.34
C GLY A 41 3.37 8.60 8.83
N TRP A 42 4.17 9.17 9.73
CA TRP A 42 4.00 8.98 11.18
C TRP A 42 3.29 10.12 11.90
N GLY A 43 3.54 11.37 11.52
CA GLY A 43 3.00 12.56 12.17
C GLY A 43 1.54 12.84 11.81
N THR A 44 1.18 12.68 10.53
CA THR A 44 -0.19 12.95 10.06
C THR A 44 -1.24 12.06 10.74
N PRO A 45 -1.05 10.74 10.90
CA PRO A 45 -1.97 9.90 11.67
C PRO A 45 -2.17 10.37 13.11
N LEU A 46 -1.11 10.84 13.76
CA LEU A 46 -1.17 11.34 15.14
C LEU A 46 -2.10 12.55 15.24
N MET A 47 -2.01 13.48 14.28
CA MET A 47 -2.83 14.69 14.21
C MET A 47 -4.34 14.39 14.14
N PHE A 48 -4.74 13.30 13.47
CA PHE A 48 -6.16 12.92 13.35
C PHE A 48 -6.64 12.01 14.50
N VAL A 49 -5.77 11.16 15.04
CA VAL A 49 -6.12 10.25 16.13
C VAL A 49 -6.28 11.00 17.46
N ILE A 50 -5.46 12.01 17.75
CA ILE A 50 -5.55 12.75 19.02
C ILE A 50 -6.93 13.43 19.20
N PRO A 51 -7.45 14.23 18.25
CA PRO A 51 -8.79 14.81 18.37
C PRO A 51 -9.89 13.76 18.51
N TRP A 52 -9.80 12.65 17.77
CA TRP A 52 -10.75 11.55 17.89
C TRP A 52 -10.74 10.91 19.27
N MET A 53 -9.54 10.64 19.82
CA MET A 53 -9.35 10.09 21.17
C MET A 53 -9.90 11.05 22.23
N LEU A 54 -9.64 12.35 22.12
CA LEU A 54 -10.15 13.36 23.04
C LEU A 54 -11.68 13.40 23.03
N MET A 55 -12.30 13.40 21.85
CA MET A 55 -13.76 13.38 21.74
C MET A 55 -14.37 12.10 22.32
N LYS A 56 -13.74 10.94 22.09
CA LYS A 56 -14.17 9.67 22.67
C LYS A 56 -14.04 9.65 24.19
N LEU A 57 -12.93 10.13 24.74
CA LEU A 57 -12.69 10.20 26.17
C LEU A 57 -13.70 11.13 26.89
N LEU A 58 -14.05 12.25 26.28
CA LEU A 58 -14.95 13.24 26.90
C LEU A 58 -16.43 12.90 26.77
N LYS A 59 -16.83 12.17 25.71
CA LYS A 59 -18.25 11.96 25.37
C LYS A 59 -18.72 10.51 25.54
N GLU A 60 -17.84 9.52 25.38
CA GLU A 60 -18.19 8.10 25.34
C GLU A 60 -17.13 7.25 26.06
N ASN A 61 -16.84 7.56 27.33
CA ASN A 61 -15.90 6.79 28.14
C ASN A 61 -16.52 5.50 28.72
N LYS A 62 -16.99 4.62 27.83
CA LYS A 62 -17.53 3.29 28.18
C LYS A 62 -16.90 2.24 27.28
N GLU A 63 -16.58 1.07 27.84
CA GLU A 63 -15.97 -0.09 27.13
C GLU A 63 -14.59 0.18 26.48
N CYS A 64 -14.07 -0.79 25.73
CA CYS A 64 -12.82 -0.71 24.94
C CYS A 64 -12.92 0.18 23.68
N TRP A 65 -13.88 1.12 23.61
CA TRP A 65 -14.17 1.97 22.44
C TRP A 65 -14.30 1.22 21.10
N ALA A 66 -14.72 -0.05 21.15
CA ALA A 66 -14.91 -0.89 19.98
C ALA A 66 -16.25 -0.59 19.27
N ILE A 67 -17.22 -0.02 20.01
CA ILE A 67 -18.55 0.31 19.52
C ILE A 67 -18.62 1.83 19.33
N ASN A 68 -19.02 2.26 18.14
CA ASN A 68 -19.25 3.66 17.84
C ASN A 68 -20.76 3.92 17.83
N GLU A 69 -21.29 4.42 18.95
CA GLU A 69 -22.71 4.77 19.09
C GLU A 69 -23.04 5.97 18.18
N ASN A 70 -22.20 7.01 18.22
CA ASN A 70 -22.32 8.16 17.34
C ASN A 70 -21.44 8.02 16.08
N MET A 71 -22.07 7.83 14.92
CA MET A 71 -21.36 7.73 13.63
C MET A 71 -20.57 9.00 13.29
N ASN A 72 -20.97 10.19 13.77
CA ASN A 72 -20.26 11.44 13.54
C ASN A 72 -18.80 11.41 14.03
N TYR A 73 -18.52 10.85 15.20
CA TYR A 73 -17.13 10.77 15.69
C TYR A 73 -16.30 9.79 14.86
N TRP A 74 -16.92 8.75 14.30
CA TRP A 74 -16.21 7.81 13.44
C TRP A 74 -15.74 8.45 12.13
N TRP A 75 -16.52 9.39 11.58
CA TRP A 75 -16.15 10.13 10.38
C TRP A 75 -14.88 10.96 10.53
N ILE A 76 -14.51 11.37 11.75
CA ILE A 76 -13.26 12.12 12.02
C ILE A 76 -12.02 11.32 11.58
N ILE A 77 -12.00 10.00 11.82
CA ILE A 77 -10.91 9.13 11.35
C ILE A 77 -11.15 8.69 9.90
N ARG A 78 -12.40 8.50 9.51
CA ARG A 78 -12.72 7.95 8.19
C ARG A 78 -12.49 8.93 7.05
N VAL A 79 -12.78 10.22 7.22
CA VAL A 79 -12.56 11.23 6.17
C VAL A 79 -11.08 11.27 5.72
N PRO A 80 -10.08 11.38 6.62
CA PRO A 80 -8.67 11.35 6.24
C PRO A 80 -8.26 10.08 5.47
N VAL A 81 -8.75 8.91 5.90
CA VAL A 81 -8.49 7.62 5.21
C VAL A 81 -9.06 7.64 3.81
N LEU A 82 -10.33 8.06 3.67
CA LEU A 82 -11.00 8.13 2.37
C LEU A 82 -10.31 9.12 1.42
N PHE A 83 -9.93 10.29 1.93
CA PHE A 83 -9.24 11.29 1.14
C PHE A 83 -7.88 10.79 0.63
N ALA A 84 -7.04 10.23 1.53
CA ALA A 84 -5.74 9.69 1.15
C ALA A 84 -5.88 8.55 0.12
N SER A 85 -6.84 7.65 0.32
CA SER A 85 -7.09 6.53 -0.59
C SER A 85 -7.65 6.99 -1.95
N LEU A 86 -8.46 8.04 -2.00
CA LEU A 86 -8.93 8.64 -3.26
C LEU A 86 -7.76 9.23 -4.05
N VAL A 87 -6.88 10.00 -3.41
CA VAL A 87 -5.70 10.58 -4.07
C VAL A 87 -4.76 9.47 -4.57
N ASN A 88 -4.55 8.41 -3.77
CA ASN A 88 -3.80 7.24 -4.20
C ASN A 88 -4.39 6.58 -5.45
N PHE A 89 -5.72 6.44 -5.52
CA PHE A 89 -6.38 5.90 -6.70
C PHE A 89 -6.16 6.77 -7.94
N LEU A 90 -6.21 8.10 -7.81
CA LEU A 90 -5.93 9.01 -8.92
C LEU A 90 -4.47 8.88 -9.40
N ILE A 91 -3.51 8.85 -8.48
CA ILE A 91 -2.09 8.63 -8.79
C ILE A 91 -1.90 7.29 -9.51
N PHE A 92 -2.51 6.23 -8.99
CA PHE A 92 -2.48 4.90 -9.58
C PHE A 92 -2.95 4.91 -11.03
N MET A 93 -4.10 5.52 -11.32
CA MET A 93 -4.64 5.61 -12.67
C MET A 93 -3.71 6.37 -13.62
N LYS A 94 -3.03 7.41 -13.14
CA LYS A 94 -2.02 8.15 -13.92
C LYS A 94 -0.80 7.28 -14.22
N ILE A 95 -0.25 6.60 -13.21
CA ILE A 95 0.90 5.70 -13.37
C ILE A 95 0.54 4.55 -14.34
N LEU A 96 -0.63 3.93 -14.17
CA LEU A 96 -1.12 2.88 -15.03
C LEU A 96 -1.21 3.36 -16.49
N LYS A 97 -1.75 4.57 -16.73
CA LYS A 97 -1.81 5.15 -18.07
C LYS A 97 -0.42 5.37 -18.69
N VAL A 98 0.55 5.84 -17.90
CA VAL A 98 1.94 6.03 -18.37
C VAL A 98 2.59 4.68 -18.70
N ILE A 99 2.46 3.68 -17.82
CA ILE A 99 3.00 2.34 -18.04
C ILE A 99 2.36 1.70 -19.28
N LEU A 100 1.04 1.82 -19.43
CA LEU A 100 0.31 1.35 -20.61
C LEU A 100 0.79 2.03 -21.89
N SER A 101 1.02 3.35 -21.85
CA SER A 101 1.52 4.11 -23.00
C SER A 101 2.92 3.67 -23.39
N LYS A 102 3.84 3.50 -22.43
CA LYS A 102 5.20 3.02 -22.69
C LYS A 102 5.21 1.57 -23.19
N LEU A 103 4.40 0.69 -22.60
CA LEU A 103 4.26 -0.70 -23.04
C LEU A 103 3.67 -0.81 -24.45
N ARG A 104 2.74 0.08 -24.84
CA ARG A 104 2.17 0.11 -26.18
C ARG A 104 3.18 0.59 -27.23
N ALA A 105 4.06 1.54 -26.87
CA ALA A 105 5.12 2.01 -27.76
C ALA A 105 6.22 0.94 -28.00
N ASP A 106 6.50 0.09 -27.00
CA ASP A 106 7.52 -0.97 -27.05
C ASP A 106 7.00 -2.26 -27.75
N ASN A 107 5.68 -2.51 -27.77
CA ASN A 107 5.07 -3.78 -28.20
C ASN A 107 4.40 -3.74 -29.58
N GLN A 108 5.16 -3.48 -30.64
CA GLN A 108 4.73 -3.89 -32.00
C GLN A 108 4.95 -5.40 -32.25
N LEU A 109 5.62 -6.16 -31.35
CA LEU A 109 6.16 -7.49 -31.67
C LEU A 109 5.79 -8.72 -30.79
N ARG A 110 5.08 -8.61 -29.64
CA ARG A 110 4.78 -9.80 -28.78
C ARG A 110 3.46 -9.71 -27.99
N TYR A 111 2.36 -10.23 -28.57
CA TYR A 111 0.98 -10.10 -28.08
C TYR A 111 0.54 -10.97 -26.86
N PRO A 112 1.17 -12.09 -26.47
CA PRO A 112 0.75 -12.82 -25.26
C PRO A 112 1.41 -12.28 -23.97
N ASP A 113 2.65 -11.83 -24.05
CA ASP A 113 3.42 -11.37 -22.89
C ASP A 113 2.94 -10.03 -22.33
N TYR A 114 2.32 -9.16 -23.16
CA TYR A 114 1.81 -7.86 -22.70
C TYR A 114 0.65 -8.01 -21.70
N LYS A 115 -0.29 -8.92 -21.94
CA LYS A 115 -1.45 -9.12 -21.05
C LYS A 115 -0.99 -9.65 -19.70
N LEU A 116 -0.04 -10.57 -19.70
CA LEU A 116 0.50 -11.16 -18.47
C LEU A 116 1.32 -10.16 -17.67
N ARG A 117 2.18 -9.38 -18.34
CA ARG A 117 3.01 -8.34 -17.69
C ARG A 117 2.16 -7.20 -17.13
N LEU A 118 1.11 -6.82 -17.86
CA LEU A 118 0.12 -5.85 -17.40
C LEU A 118 -0.71 -6.41 -16.25
N ALA A 119 -1.29 -7.60 -16.40
CA ALA A 119 -2.05 -8.25 -15.33
C ALA A 119 -1.21 -8.40 -14.07
N LYS A 120 0.06 -8.78 -14.19
CA LYS A 120 0.99 -8.84 -13.06
C LYS A 120 1.21 -7.46 -12.43
N ALA A 121 1.43 -6.41 -13.24
CA ALA A 121 1.56 -5.05 -12.73
C ALA A 121 0.26 -4.60 -12.02
N THR A 122 -0.89 -4.69 -12.66
CA THR A 122 -2.18 -4.27 -12.09
C THR A 122 -2.57 -5.10 -10.85
N LEU A 123 -2.38 -6.42 -10.88
CA LEU A 123 -2.66 -7.33 -9.76
C LEU A 123 -1.71 -7.11 -8.58
N THR A 124 -0.48 -6.65 -8.82
CA THR A 124 0.46 -6.26 -7.75
C THR A 124 0.04 -4.95 -7.11
N LEU A 125 -0.49 -4.04 -7.93
CA LEU A 125 -0.62 -2.64 -7.61
C LEU A 125 -1.99 -2.35 -6.95
N ILE A 126 -3.03 -3.17 -7.22
CA ILE A 126 -4.35 -3.09 -6.58
C ILE A 126 -4.33 -3.42 -5.06
N PRO A 127 -3.71 -4.52 -4.58
CA PRO A 127 -3.60 -4.80 -3.16
C PRO A 127 -2.69 -3.80 -2.44
N LEU A 128 -1.60 -3.40 -3.09
CA LEU A 128 -0.58 -2.49 -2.53
C LEU A 128 -1.16 -1.12 -2.16
N PHE A 129 -2.00 -0.52 -3.03
CA PHE A 129 -2.51 0.84 -2.81
C PHE A 129 -3.84 0.91 -2.06
N GLY A 130 -4.38 -0.22 -1.55
CA GLY A 130 -5.65 -0.23 -0.82
C GLY A 130 -6.87 0.16 -1.68
N VAL A 131 -6.74 0.14 -3.00
CA VAL A 131 -7.81 0.54 -3.94
C VAL A 131 -9.03 -0.37 -3.82
N HIS A 132 -8.83 -1.63 -3.41
CA HIS A 132 -9.92 -2.55 -3.14
C HIS A 132 -10.90 -2.00 -2.09
N GLU A 133 -10.42 -1.28 -1.06
CA GLU A 133 -11.30 -0.66 -0.07
C GLU A 133 -12.18 0.42 -0.70
N MET A 134 -11.65 1.23 -1.62
CA MET A 134 -12.44 2.24 -2.34
C MET A 134 -13.53 1.63 -3.19
N VAL A 135 -13.20 0.57 -3.95
CA VAL A 135 -14.20 -0.14 -4.74
C VAL A 135 -15.32 -0.68 -3.84
N PHE A 136 -14.99 -1.27 -2.70
CA PHE A 136 -15.99 -1.73 -1.74
C PHE A 136 -16.74 -0.60 -1.02
N ILE A 137 -16.17 0.59 -0.89
CA ILE A 137 -16.86 1.74 -0.28
C ILE A 137 -17.84 2.38 -1.28
N PHE A 138 -17.45 2.53 -2.55
CA PHE A 138 -18.33 3.04 -3.60
C PHE A 138 -19.39 2.01 -4.05
N ALA A 139 -19.04 0.71 -4.08
CA ALA A 139 -19.97 -0.34 -4.51
C ALA A 139 -20.95 -0.77 -3.41
N THR A 140 -20.63 -0.51 -2.14
CA THR A 140 -21.51 -0.88 -1.01
C THR A 140 -22.02 0.37 -0.34
N ASP A 141 -23.25 0.76 -0.66
CA ASP A 141 -23.96 1.86 0.02
C ASP A 141 -24.08 1.55 1.52
N GLU A 142 -23.89 2.57 2.37
CA GLU A 142 -23.84 2.47 3.84
C GLU A 142 -25.12 1.87 4.46
N GLN A 143 -26.18 1.74 3.66
CA GLN A 143 -27.51 1.28 4.06
C GLN A 143 -27.71 -0.25 4.01
N THR A 144 -26.74 -1.03 3.51
CA THR A 144 -26.93 -2.49 3.39
C THR A 144 -26.70 -3.24 4.70
N LYS A 145 -27.78 -3.52 5.42
CA LYS A 145 -27.79 -4.37 6.63
C LYS A 145 -27.77 -5.86 6.24
N GLY A 146 -27.10 -6.71 7.03
CA GLY A 146 -27.13 -8.18 6.89
C GLY A 146 -25.91 -8.81 6.22
N VAL A 147 -26.13 -9.79 5.34
CA VAL A 147 -25.10 -10.65 4.71
C VAL A 147 -24.04 -9.85 3.97
N LEU A 148 -24.40 -8.74 3.33
CA LEU A 148 -23.46 -7.93 2.55
C LEU A 148 -22.41 -7.25 3.44
N ARG A 149 -22.78 -6.84 4.66
CA ARG A 149 -21.82 -6.33 5.66
C ARG A 149 -20.85 -7.42 6.10
N LEU A 150 -21.33 -8.65 6.30
CA LEU A 150 -20.48 -9.78 6.66
C LEU A 150 -19.49 -10.10 5.53
N VAL A 151 -19.95 -10.18 4.29
CA VAL A 151 -19.10 -10.40 3.11
C VAL A 151 -18.06 -9.29 2.98
N LYS A 152 -18.47 -8.01 3.14
CA LYS A 152 -17.56 -6.87 3.10
C LYS A 152 -16.47 -6.97 4.18
N VAL A 153 -16.86 -7.24 5.42
CA VAL A 153 -15.90 -7.37 6.53
C VAL A 153 -14.96 -8.55 6.30
N PHE A 154 -15.48 -9.69 5.88
CA PHE A 154 -14.69 -10.89 5.59
C PHE A 154 -13.67 -10.64 4.47
N VAL A 155 -14.11 -10.12 3.33
CA VAL A 155 -13.24 -9.84 2.17
C VAL A 155 -12.19 -8.78 2.53
N THR A 156 -12.58 -7.72 3.22
CA THR A 156 -11.65 -6.65 3.64
C THR A 156 -10.58 -7.19 4.59
N LEU A 157 -10.97 -7.99 5.60
CA LEU A 157 -10.03 -8.61 6.54
C LEU A 157 -9.09 -9.59 5.83
N PHE A 158 -9.63 -10.42 4.93
CA PHE A 158 -8.85 -11.36 4.15
C PHE A 158 -7.80 -10.62 3.30
N LEU A 159 -8.23 -9.66 2.49
CA LEU A 159 -7.32 -8.90 1.63
C LEU A 159 -6.27 -8.13 2.44
N SER A 160 -6.68 -7.48 3.54
CA SER A 160 -5.76 -6.76 4.44
C SER A 160 -4.70 -7.68 5.06
N SER A 161 -5.07 -8.90 5.42
CA SER A 161 -4.15 -9.88 6.03
C SER A 161 -3.11 -10.37 5.03
N PHE A 162 -3.51 -10.61 3.78
CA PHE A 162 -2.59 -11.04 2.72
C PHE A 162 -1.81 -9.89 2.09
N GLN A 163 -2.24 -8.64 2.28
CA GLN A 163 -1.62 -7.46 1.66
C GLN A 163 -0.12 -7.42 1.95
N GLY A 164 0.29 -7.47 3.23
CA GLY A 164 1.71 -7.42 3.60
C GLY A 164 2.55 -8.55 3.01
N PHE A 165 2.00 -9.77 2.94
CA PHE A 165 2.64 -10.91 2.29
C PHE A 165 2.83 -10.67 0.78
N LEU A 166 1.80 -10.18 0.09
CA LEU A 166 1.86 -9.87 -1.34
C LEU A 166 2.89 -8.78 -1.63
N VAL A 167 2.95 -7.72 -0.82
CA VAL A 167 3.96 -6.66 -0.97
C VAL A 167 5.38 -7.24 -0.88
N ALA A 168 5.66 -8.06 0.13
CA ALA A 168 6.98 -8.67 0.31
C ALA A 168 7.37 -9.59 -0.87
N VAL A 169 6.44 -10.41 -1.35
CA VAL A 169 6.68 -11.29 -2.50
C VAL A 169 6.98 -10.51 -3.78
N LEU A 170 6.32 -9.38 -3.98
CA LEU A 170 6.38 -8.64 -5.24
C LEU A 170 7.58 -7.68 -5.28
N TYR A 171 7.81 -6.92 -4.20
CA TYR A 171 8.90 -5.95 -4.13
C TYR A 171 10.25 -6.55 -3.74
N CYS A 172 10.26 -7.62 -2.92
CA CYS A 172 11.49 -8.26 -2.46
C CYS A 172 11.76 -9.57 -3.21
N TYR A 173 10.95 -10.61 -3.01
CA TYR A 173 11.28 -11.95 -3.52
C TYR A 173 11.22 -12.09 -5.04
N SER A 174 10.35 -11.35 -5.72
CA SER A 174 10.20 -11.39 -7.18
C SER A 174 11.12 -10.40 -7.91
N ASN A 175 11.84 -9.55 -7.16
CA ASN A 175 12.71 -8.56 -7.75
C ASN A 175 13.98 -9.24 -8.31
N LYS A 176 14.25 -9.00 -9.60
CA LYS A 176 15.38 -9.60 -10.31
C LYS A 176 16.73 -9.14 -9.74
N GLU A 177 16.82 -7.90 -9.29
CA GLU A 177 18.03 -7.36 -8.68
C GLU A 177 18.33 -8.07 -7.35
N VAL A 178 17.31 -8.20 -6.50
CA VAL A 178 17.43 -8.93 -5.22
C VAL A 178 17.83 -10.38 -5.46
N LYS A 179 17.22 -11.05 -6.45
CA LYS A 179 17.61 -12.42 -6.82
C LYS A 179 19.05 -12.50 -7.32
N ALA A 180 19.48 -11.56 -8.14
CA ALA A 180 20.86 -11.53 -8.66
C ALA A 180 21.87 -11.32 -7.53
N GLU A 181 21.62 -10.39 -6.62
CA GLU A 181 22.47 -10.15 -5.44
C GLU A 181 22.48 -11.35 -4.49
N LEU A 182 21.33 -11.99 -4.26
CA LEU A 182 21.26 -13.21 -3.47
C LEU A 182 22.05 -14.35 -4.12
N GLN A 183 21.95 -14.53 -5.44
CA GLN A 183 22.72 -15.53 -6.18
C GLN A 183 24.22 -15.27 -6.10
N LYS A 184 24.66 -14.01 -6.24
CA LYS A 184 26.08 -13.62 -6.06
C LYS A 184 26.58 -13.97 -4.66
N CYS A 185 25.78 -13.63 -3.64
CA CYS A 185 26.13 -13.94 -2.27
C CYS A 185 26.23 -15.46 -2.05
N LEU A 186 25.24 -16.24 -2.51
CA LEU A 186 25.25 -17.70 -2.43
C LEU A 186 26.46 -18.33 -3.13
N GLN A 187 26.83 -17.83 -4.31
CA GLN A 187 28.05 -18.27 -5.01
C GLN A 187 29.32 -17.93 -4.22
N GLY A 188 29.40 -16.75 -3.61
CA GLY A 188 30.52 -16.35 -2.76
C GLY A 188 30.62 -17.17 -1.47
N TRP A 189 29.49 -17.57 -0.89
CA TRP A 189 29.44 -18.50 0.25
C TRP A 189 29.86 -19.91 -0.15
N ARG A 190 29.41 -20.42 -1.30
CA ARG A 190 29.81 -21.74 -1.80
C ARG A 190 31.31 -21.81 -2.07
N ARG A 191 31.91 -20.80 -2.70
CA ARG A 191 33.37 -20.74 -2.89
C ARG A 191 34.13 -20.70 -1.56
N ARG A 192 33.64 -19.98 -0.56
CA ARG A 192 34.26 -19.95 0.79
C ARG A 192 34.19 -21.30 1.50
N LEU A 193 33.07 -22.01 1.36
CA LEU A 193 32.91 -23.37 1.89
C LEU A 193 33.85 -24.36 1.18
N GLU A 194 34.02 -24.25 -0.13
CA GLU A 194 34.96 -25.09 -0.89
C GLU A 194 36.42 -24.83 -0.48
N VAL A 195 36.83 -23.58 -0.23
CA VAL A 195 38.18 -23.26 0.25
C VAL A 195 38.43 -23.80 1.66
N MET A 196 37.45 -23.68 2.59
CA MET A 196 37.59 -24.26 3.93
C MET A 196 37.66 -25.79 3.92
N CYS A 197 37.02 -26.46 2.95
CA CYS A 197 37.14 -27.92 2.80
C CYS A 197 38.46 -28.38 2.18
N CYS A 198 39.23 -27.49 1.55
CA CYS A 198 40.52 -27.83 0.92
C CYS A 198 41.73 -27.57 1.84
N GLU A 199 41.55 -26.86 2.95
CA GLU A 199 42.57 -26.66 4.00
C GLU A 199 42.54 -27.72 5.11
N GLN A 200 41.76 -28.80 4.94
CA GLN A 200 41.60 -29.87 5.92
C GLN A 200 41.92 -31.22 5.28
#